data_AF-A0A2M8FS64-F1
#
_entry.id   AF-A0A2M8FS64-F1
#
_cell.length_a   1.000
_cell.length_b   1.000
_cell.length_c   1.000
_cell.angle_alpha   90.00
_cell.angle_beta   90.00
_cell.angle_gamma   90.00
#
_symmetry.space_group_name_H-M   'P 1'
#
loop_
_entity.id
_entity.type
_entity.pdbx_description
1 polymer ?
#
loop_
_entity_poly.entity_id
_entity_poly.type
_entity_poly.pdbx_seq_one_letter_code
_entity_poly.pdbx_strand_id
1 'polypeptide(L)'
;MKQIIISIFIGWLGCGIAFSQTIDDYFKIASENNPELKAKHKEFEAALQRVSQVNTLPDPTFSFGYFISPVETRLGPQQVRFSLTQLFPWFGALKAQGDAAALMAEAKFQLFMDARNKLYFKVAAAFYPLYELNDWIKIEAENIRILESYKTITTKKFENGNGSMVD
;
A
#
# COMPACT_ATOMS: atom_id res chain seq x y z
N MET A 1 40.39 30.85 14.54
CA MET A 1 39.86 30.84 13.16
C MET A 1 39.42 29.45 12.69
N LYS A 2 40.22 28.38 12.83
CA LYS A 2 39.81 27.01 12.44
C LYS A 2 38.52 26.49 13.11
N GLN A 3 38.31 26.81 14.39
CA GLN A 3 37.13 26.34 15.13
C GLN A 3 35.83 26.99 14.63
N ILE A 4 35.87 28.28 14.25
CA ILE A 4 34.71 29.02 13.70
C ILE A 4 34.30 28.46 12.33
N ILE A 5 35.27 28.07 11.50
CA ILE A 5 35.02 27.46 10.19
C ILE A 5 34.33 26.09 10.35
N ILE A 6 34.74 25.30 11.35
CA ILE A 6 34.12 23.99 11.65
C ILE A 6 32.68 24.18 12.17
N SER A 7 32.43 25.19 13.00
CA SER A 7 31.09 25.53 13.49
C SER A 7 30.13 25.93 12.37
N ILE A 8 30.60 26.72 11.39
CA ILE A 8 29.82 27.14 10.22
C ILE A 8 29.52 25.94 9.30
N PHE A 9 30.48 25.03 9.14
CA PHE A 9 30.31 23.83 8.31
C PHE A 9 29.30 22.84 8.93
N ILE A 10 29.30 22.69 10.26
CA ILE A 10 28.32 21.89 11.00
C ILE A 10 26.92 22.53 10.97
N GLY A 11 26.83 23.86 11.05
CA GLY A 11 25.56 24.58 10.88
C GLY A 11 24.96 24.43 9.47
N TRP A 12 25.80 24.34 8.44
CA TRP A 12 25.35 24.13 7.06
C TRP A 12 24.93 22.68 6.79
N LEU A 13 25.59 21.69 7.43
CA LEU A 13 25.18 20.28 7.41
C LEU A 13 23.89 20.01 8.20
N GLY A 14 23.55 20.85 9.19
CA GLY A 14 22.34 20.76 9.99
C GLY A 14 21.08 21.32 9.32
N CYS A 15 21.21 22.05 8.20
CA CYS A 15 20.07 22.48 7.39
C CYS A 15 19.64 21.34 6.46
N GLY A 16 19.28 20.21 7.07
CA GLY A 16 18.74 19.06 6.38
C GLY A 16 17.39 19.41 5.77
N ILE A 17 17.32 19.36 4.44
CA ILE A 17 16.17 18.98 3.62
C ILE A 17 14.82 19.35 4.26
N ALA A 18 14.31 20.55 3.95
CA ALA A 18 12.91 20.85 4.20
C ALA A 18 12.07 19.86 3.37
N PHE A 19 11.63 18.76 3.99
CA PHE A 19 10.67 17.84 3.42
C PHE A 19 9.34 18.58 3.30
N SER A 20 9.10 19.18 2.14
CA SER A 20 7.74 19.54 1.76
C SER A 20 6.99 18.23 1.58
N GLN A 21 5.97 17.99 2.42
CA GLN A 21 5.15 16.79 2.33
C GLN A 21 4.37 16.86 1.01
N THR A 22 4.71 15.95 0.10
CA THR A 22 4.05 15.82 -1.20
C THR A 22 2.87 14.86 -1.10
N ILE A 23 1.96 14.91 -2.07
CA ILE A 23 0.87 13.94 -2.16
C ILE A 23 1.37 12.49 -2.24
N ASP A 24 2.54 12.28 -2.86
CA ASP A 24 3.18 10.96 -2.99
C ASP A 24 3.60 10.39 -1.63
N ASP A 25 4.05 11.24 -0.70
CA ASP A 25 4.35 10.83 0.68
C ASP A 25 3.09 10.30 1.38
N TYR A 26 1.96 10.99 1.19
CA TYR A 26 0.68 10.53 1.75
C TYR A 26 0.15 9.27 1.07
N PHE A 27 0.38 9.08 -0.24
CA PHE A 27 0.06 7.81 -0.90
C PHE A 27 0.86 6.65 -0.33
N LYS A 28 2.15 6.85 -0.07
CA LYS A 28 3.01 5.84 0.55
C LYS A 28 2.51 5.50 1.97
N ILE A 29 2.33 6.52 2.81
CA ILE A 29 1.84 6.35 4.19
C ILE A 29 0.48 5.64 4.19
N ALA A 30 -0.45 6.03 3.33
CA ALA A 30 -1.76 5.40 3.23
C ALA A 30 -1.65 3.94 2.78
N SER A 31 -0.84 3.64 1.76
CA SER A 31 -0.63 2.27 1.27
C SER A 31 -0.04 1.35 2.34
N GLU A 32 0.95 1.85 3.07
CA GLU A 32 1.68 1.08 4.09
C GLU A 32 0.87 0.85 5.36
N ASN A 33 -0.12 1.70 5.65
CA ASN A 33 -0.89 1.63 6.89
C ASN A 33 -2.33 1.13 6.72
N ASN A 34 -2.86 1.04 5.50
CA ASN A 34 -4.23 0.60 5.27
C ASN A 34 -4.41 -0.93 5.44
N PRO A 35 -5.20 -1.42 6.43
CA PRO A 35 -5.40 -2.85 6.65
C PRO A 35 -6.20 -3.55 5.56
N GLU A 36 -7.16 -2.87 4.94
CA GLU A 36 -7.98 -3.40 3.84
C GLU A 36 -7.10 -3.70 2.63
N LEU A 37 -6.19 -2.78 2.28
CA LEU A 37 -5.25 -2.97 1.18
C LEU A 37 -4.28 -4.12 1.46
N LYS A 38 -3.78 -4.22 2.69
CA LYS A 38 -2.93 -5.36 3.13
C LYS A 38 -3.67 -6.69 3.03
N ALA A 39 -4.93 -6.74 3.46
CA ALA A 39 -5.75 -7.95 3.36
C ALA A 39 -5.93 -8.38 1.90
N LYS A 40 -6.26 -7.46 0.99
CA LYS A 40 -6.39 -7.74 -0.44
C LYS A 40 -5.08 -8.21 -1.07
N HIS A 41 -3.96 -7.63 -0.67
CA HIS A 41 -2.64 -8.10 -1.11
C HIS A 41 -2.36 -9.53 -0.66
N LYS A 42 -2.68 -9.87 0.60
CA LYS A 42 -2.51 -11.24 1.12
C LYS A 42 -3.48 -12.24 0.48
N GLU A 43 -4.70 -11.83 0.15
CA GLU A 43 -5.62 -12.66 -0.64
C GLU A 43 -5.05 -12.98 -2.02
N PHE A 44 -4.45 -12.00 -2.69
CA PHE A 44 -3.77 -12.20 -3.97
C PHE A 44 -2.56 -13.14 -3.85
N GLU A 45 -1.67 -12.90 -2.87
CA GLU A 45 -0.51 -13.78 -2.63
C GLU A 45 -0.95 -15.23 -2.38
N ALA A 46 -1.99 -15.44 -1.57
CA ALA A 46 -2.53 -16.77 -1.29
C ALA A 46 -3.11 -17.43 -2.55
N ALA A 47 -3.82 -16.67 -3.39
CA ALA A 47 -4.33 -17.16 -4.66
C ALA A 47 -3.19 -17.53 -5.63
N LEU A 48 -2.11 -16.75 -5.66
CA LEU A 48 -0.94 -17.03 -6.49
C LEU A 48 -0.23 -18.33 -6.05
N GLN A 49 -0.08 -18.56 -4.75
CA GLN A 49 0.49 -19.81 -4.22
C GLN A 49 -0.40 -21.03 -4.51
N ARG A 50 -1.72 -20.84 -4.64
CA ARG A 50 -2.64 -21.92 -4.99
C ARG A 50 -2.40 -22.46 -6.41
N VAL A 51 -1.87 -21.64 -7.32
CA VAL A 51 -1.60 -22.04 -8.72
C VAL A 51 -0.64 -23.23 -8.78
N SER A 52 0.47 -23.17 -8.04
CA SER A 52 1.45 -24.27 -8.00
C SER A 52 0.88 -25.50 -7.30
N GLN A 53 0.09 -25.32 -6.24
CA GLN A 53 -0.53 -26.43 -5.48
C GLN A 53 -1.50 -27.27 -6.31
N VAL A 54 -2.27 -26.64 -7.22
CA VAL A 54 -3.27 -27.37 -8.03
C VAL A 54 -2.69 -27.90 -9.35
N ASN A 55 -1.53 -27.40 -9.77
CA ASN A 55 -0.84 -27.84 -10.98
C ASN A 55 0.18 -28.97 -10.71
N THR A 56 0.19 -29.51 -9.49
CA THR A 56 1.04 -30.64 -9.10
C THR A 56 0.22 -31.90 -8.88
N LEU A 57 0.91 -33.04 -8.95
CA LEU A 57 0.31 -34.31 -8.60
C LEU A 57 -0.15 -34.27 -7.12
N PRO A 58 -1.33 -34.81 -6.79
CA PRO A 58 -1.76 -34.92 -5.39
C PRO A 58 -0.74 -35.67 -4.55
N ASP A 59 -0.65 -35.39 -3.25
CA ASP A 59 0.30 -36.09 -2.39
C ASP A 59 -0.03 -37.59 -2.28
N PRO A 60 0.99 -38.47 -2.21
CA PRO A 60 0.76 -39.89 -2.01
C PRO A 60 0.28 -40.17 -0.59
N THR A 61 -0.63 -41.12 -0.44
CA THR A 61 -1.11 -41.58 0.87
C THR A 61 -0.34 -42.82 1.29
N PHE A 62 0.34 -42.72 2.43
CA PHE A 62 0.99 -43.86 3.10
C PHE A 62 0.08 -44.39 4.20
N SER A 63 -0.19 -45.69 4.19
CA SER A 63 -1.01 -46.36 5.20
C SER A 63 -0.25 -47.51 5.83
N PHE A 64 -0.39 -47.62 7.15
CA PHE A 64 0.11 -48.72 7.97
C PHE A 64 -1.08 -49.48 8.57
N GLY A 65 -1.03 -50.81 8.53
CA GLY A 65 -2.02 -51.67 9.15
C GLY A 65 -1.37 -52.83 9.89
N TYR A 66 -1.90 -53.15 11.07
CA TYR A 66 -1.55 -54.33 11.87
C TYR A 66 -2.77 -55.25 11.99
N PHE A 67 -2.60 -56.53 11.69
CA PHE A 67 -3.68 -57.51 11.70
C PHE A 67 -3.72 -58.28 13.02
N ILE A 68 -4.76 -58.05 13.83
CA ILE A 68 -5.00 -58.78 15.10
C ILE A 68 -5.26 -60.28 14.84
N SER A 69 -5.96 -60.58 13.75
CA SER A 69 -6.10 -61.93 13.21
C SER A 69 -5.36 -61.99 11.87
N PRO A 70 -4.18 -62.64 11.81
CA PRO A 70 -3.37 -62.66 10.60
C PRO A 70 -4.09 -63.37 9.46
N VAL A 71 -4.02 -62.80 8.27
CA VAL A 71 -4.53 -63.43 7.06
C VAL A 71 -3.47 -64.39 6.54
N GLU A 72 -3.83 -65.66 6.32
CA GLU A 72 -2.91 -66.64 5.76
C GLU A 72 -2.66 -66.34 4.28
N THR A 73 -1.39 -66.15 3.92
CA THR A 73 -0.95 -65.99 2.53
C THR A 73 -0.23 -67.24 2.07
N ARG A 74 0.05 -67.32 0.76
CA ARG A 74 0.82 -68.42 0.16
C ARG A 74 2.25 -68.56 0.73
N LEU A 75 2.72 -67.57 1.50
CA LEU A 75 4.01 -67.53 2.18
C LEU A 75 3.88 -67.47 3.73
N GLY A 76 2.69 -67.70 4.29
CA GLY A 76 2.40 -67.64 5.73
C GLY A 76 1.60 -66.40 6.18
N PRO A 77 1.41 -66.21 7.50
CA PRO A 77 0.50 -65.20 8.03
C PRO A 77 1.02 -63.77 7.87
N GLN A 78 0.22 -62.90 7.26
CA GLN A 78 0.52 -61.47 7.17
C GLN A 78 0.09 -60.73 8.46
N GLN A 79 1.06 -60.23 9.22
CA GLN A 79 0.81 -59.47 10.46
C GLN A 79 0.79 -57.96 10.25
N VAL A 80 1.51 -57.46 9.25
CA VAL A 80 1.68 -56.02 8.97
C VAL A 80 1.48 -55.74 7.49
N ARG A 81 0.90 -54.57 7.18
CA ARG A 81 0.79 -54.03 5.83
C ARG A 81 1.26 -52.60 5.80
N PHE A 82 2.11 -52.31 4.81
CA PHE A 82 2.43 -50.95 4.37
C PHE A 82 1.85 -50.76 2.97
N SER A 83 1.22 -49.63 2.70
CA SER A 83 0.74 -49.30 1.35
C SER A 83 1.00 -47.83 1.03
N LEU A 84 1.48 -47.58 -0.19
CA LEU A 84 1.64 -46.24 -0.75
C LEU A 84 0.70 -46.12 -1.95
N THR A 85 -0.19 -45.13 -1.95
CA THR A 85 -1.17 -44.90 -3.02
C THR A 85 -1.02 -43.51 -3.61
N GLN A 86 -0.97 -43.40 -4.94
CA GLN A 86 -0.81 -42.15 -5.67
C GLN A 86 -1.90 -42.04 -6.74
N LEU A 87 -2.62 -40.91 -6.77
CA LEU A 87 -3.59 -40.62 -7.82
C LEU A 87 -2.87 -40.03 -9.03
N PHE A 88 -3.22 -40.51 -10.23
CA PHE A 88 -2.76 -39.94 -11.51
C PHE A 88 -3.94 -39.35 -12.28
N PRO A 89 -4.13 -38.02 -12.25
CA PRO A 89 -5.15 -37.34 -13.04
C PRO A 89 -4.94 -37.56 -14.54
N TRP A 90 -6.03 -37.54 -15.31
CA TRP A 90 -5.95 -37.66 -16.77
C TRP A 90 -5.13 -36.52 -17.39
N PHE A 91 -4.50 -36.80 -18.53
CA PHE A 91 -3.67 -35.83 -19.23
C PHE A 91 -4.39 -34.50 -19.43
N GLY A 92 -3.72 -33.40 -19.07
CA GLY A 92 -4.25 -32.04 -19.19
C GLY A 92 -5.10 -31.54 -18.01
N ALA A 93 -5.58 -32.41 -17.12
CA ALA A 93 -6.43 -32.00 -16.00
C ALA A 93 -5.71 -31.04 -15.02
N LEU A 94 -4.48 -31.37 -14.63
CA LEU A 94 -3.66 -30.52 -13.74
C LEU A 94 -3.36 -29.16 -14.37
N LYS A 95 -3.05 -29.15 -15.67
CA LYS A 95 -2.82 -27.91 -16.42
C LYS A 95 -4.07 -27.02 -16.42
N ALA A 96 -5.23 -27.58 -16.74
CA ALA A 96 -6.48 -26.82 -16.74
C ALA A 96 -6.84 -26.26 -15.35
N GLN A 97 -6.57 -27.01 -14.28
CA GLN A 97 -6.74 -26.54 -12.90
C GLN A 97 -5.76 -25.41 -12.58
N GLY A 98 -4.50 -25.53 -12.99
CA GLY A 98 -3.49 -24.48 -12.88
C GLY A 98 -3.89 -23.20 -13.61
N ASP A 99 -4.33 -23.30 -14.85
CA ASP A 99 -4.77 -22.17 -15.67
C ASP A 99 -5.98 -21.47 -15.02
N ALA A 100 -6.95 -22.24 -14.52
CA ALA A 100 -8.11 -21.69 -13.79
C ALA A 100 -7.68 -20.96 -12.50
N ALA A 101 -6.78 -21.55 -11.72
CA ALA A 101 -6.26 -20.91 -10.51
C ALA A 101 -5.45 -19.65 -10.83
N ALA A 102 -4.70 -19.62 -11.94
CA ALA A 102 -3.95 -18.45 -12.38
C ALA A 102 -4.89 -17.29 -12.75
N LEU A 103 -5.99 -17.57 -13.46
CA LEU A 103 -7.02 -16.57 -13.75
C LEU A 103 -7.70 -16.04 -12.48
N MET A 104 -7.92 -16.90 -11.48
CA MET A 104 -8.43 -16.46 -10.18
C MET A 104 -7.43 -15.56 -9.45
N ALA A 105 -6.13 -15.88 -9.50
CA ALA A 105 -5.08 -15.05 -8.91
C ALA A 105 -5.02 -13.68 -9.60
N GLU A 106 -5.10 -13.64 -10.93
CA GLU A 106 -5.17 -12.40 -11.71
C GLU A 106 -6.40 -11.56 -11.31
N ALA A 107 -7.58 -12.18 -11.17
CA ALA A 107 -8.77 -11.47 -10.71
C ALA A 107 -8.57 -10.87 -9.30
N LYS A 108 -7.90 -11.59 -8.39
CA LYS A 108 -7.55 -11.07 -7.05
C LYS A 108 -6.54 -9.93 -7.11
N PHE A 109 -5.59 -9.98 -8.05
CA PHE A 109 -4.66 -8.88 -8.29
C PHE A 109 -5.39 -7.61 -8.74
N GLN A 110 -6.32 -7.73 -9.68
CA GLN A 110 -7.12 -6.60 -10.16
C GLN A 110 -7.97 -5.97 -9.04
N LEU A 111 -8.54 -6.80 -8.14
CA LEU A 111 -9.25 -6.30 -6.96
C LEU A 111 -8.34 -5.55 -5.98
N PHE A 112 -7.09 -6.00 -5.79
CA PHE A 112 -6.09 -5.27 -5.01
C PHE A 112 -5.74 -3.92 -5.65
N MET A 113 -5.55 -3.89 -6.97
CA MET A 113 -5.24 -2.67 -7.72
C MET A 113 -6.39 -1.65 -7.67
N ASP A 114 -7.64 -2.11 -7.82
CA ASP A 114 -8.83 -1.28 -7.66
C ASP A 114 -8.91 -0.68 -6.25
N ALA A 115 -8.71 -1.49 -5.20
CA ALA A 115 -8.69 -1.01 -3.83
C ALA A 115 -7.59 0.04 -3.58
N ARG A 116 -6.39 -0.15 -4.15
CA ARG A 116 -5.29 0.82 -4.08
C ARG A 116 -5.66 2.13 -4.77
N ASN A 117 -6.20 2.06 -5.97
CA ASN A 117 -6.58 3.25 -6.73
C ASN A 117 -7.70 4.03 -6.03
N LYS A 118 -8.68 3.33 -5.44
CA LYS A 118 -9.71 3.94 -4.59
C LYS A 118 -9.12 4.62 -3.36
N LEU A 119 -8.12 4.01 -2.73
CA LEU A 119 -7.41 4.63 -1.60
C LEU A 119 -6.68 5.90 -2.05
N TYR A 120 -5.99 5.88 -3.18
CA TYR A 120 -5.28 7.06 -3.70
C TYR A 120 -6.25 8.17 -4.07
N PHE A 121 -7.37 7.83 -4.69
CA PHE A 121 -8.44 8.78 -4.93
C PHE A 121 -8.93 9.43 -3.64
N LYS A 122 -9.18 8.66 -2.57
CA LYS A 122 -9.60 9.21 -1.27
C LYS A 122 -8.56 10.15 -0.67
N VAL A 123 -7.27 9.80 -0.75
CA VAL A 123 -6.16 10.65 -0.28
C VAL A 123 -6.11 11.95 -1.09
N ALA A 124 -6.15 11.87 -2.42
CA ALA A 124 -6.13 13.03 -3.29
C ALA A 124 -7.34 13.95 -3.06
N ALA A 125 -8.53 13.37 -2.93
CA ALA A 125 -9.77 14.09 -2.66
C ALA A 125 -9.75 14.83 -1.31
N ALA A 126 -8.98 14.34 -0.33
CA ALA A 126 -8.76 15.04 0.94
C ALA A 126 -7.61 16.06 0.86
N PHE A 127 -6.56 15.75 0.10
CA PHE A 127 -5.34 16.58 0.01
C PHE A 127 -5.57 17.88 -0.77
N TYR A 128 -6.14 17.80 -1.98
CA TYR A 128 -6.24 18.97 -2.86
C TYR A 128 -7.10 20.10 -2.29
N PRO A 129 -8.26 19.86 -1.65
CA PRO A 129 -9.02 20.94 -1.02
C PRO A 129 -8.26 21.63 0.11
N LEU A 130 -7.46 20.88 0.89
CA LEU A 130 -6.63 21.46 1.95
C LEU A 130 -5.49 22.30 1.36
N TYR A 131 -4.87 21.82 0.28
CA TYR A 131 -3.86 22.57 -0.45
C TYR A 131 -4.43 23.88 -0.99
N GLU A 132 -5.59 23.84 -1.64
CA GLU A 132 -6.27 25.02 -2.18
C GLU A 132 -6.62 26.01 -1.06
N LEU A 133 -7.21 25.53 0.04
CA LEU A 133 -7.56 26.37 1.19
C LEU A 133 -6.33 27.08 1.78
N ASN A 134 -5.19 26.39 1.86
CA ASN A 134 -3.96 26.98 2.35
C ASN A 134 -3.43 28.07 1.42
N ASP A 135 -3.61 27.93 0.11
CA ASP A 135 -3.26 28.98 -0.85
C ASP A 135 -4.22 30.17 -0.79
N TRP A 136 -5.53 29.93 -0.61
CA TRP A 136 -6.50 31.00 -0.34
C TRP A 136 -6.13 31.81 0.92
N ILE A 137 -5.72 31.15 2.00
CA ILE A 137 -5.27 31.82 3.23
C ILE A 137 -4.07 32.73 2.96
N LYS A 138 -3.11 32.30 2.13
CA LYS A 138 -1.93 33.12 1.77
C LYS A 138 -2.32 34.34 0.95
N ILE A 139 -3.22 34.17 -0.04
CA ILE A 139 -3.71 35.26 -0.88
C ILE A 139 -4.45 36.29 -0.01
N GLU A 140 -5.31 35.82 0.89
CA GLU A 140 -6.08 36.71 1.77
C GLU A 140 -5.18 37.47 2.75
N ALA A 141 -4.14 36.82 3.28
CA ALA A 141 -3.13 37.50 4.09
C ALA A 141 -2.38 38.61 3.32
N GLU A 142 -2.13 38.40 2.02
CA GLU A 142 -1.54 39.44 1.16
C GLU A 142 -2.52 40.58 0.90
N ASN A 143 -3.80 40.26 0.62
CA ASN A 143 -4.85 41.26 0.44
C ASN A 143 -4.98 42.17 1.67
N ILE A 144 -5.00 41.58 2.88
CA ILE A 144 -5.04 42.33 4.13
C ILE A 144 -3.84 43.28 4.23
N ARG A 145 -2.62 42.80 3.92
CA ARG A 145 -1.40 43.64 3.95
C ARG A 145 -1.47 44.81 2.96
N ILE A 146 -2.00 44.58 1.77
CA ILE A 146 -2.21 45.63 0.76
C ILE A 146 -3.23 46.65 1.26
N LEU A 147 -4.35 46.21 1.82
CA LEU A 147 -5.38 47.08 2.38
C LEU A 147 -4.86 47.92 3.56
N GLU A 148 -4.04 47.34 4.44
CA GLU A 148 -3.36 48.06 5.53
C GLU A 148 -2.41 49.15 5.00
N SER A 149 -1.71 48.85 3.91
CA SER A 149 -0.82 49.82 3.24
C SER A 149 -1.61 50.98 2.65
N TYR A 150 -2.74 50.71 1.97
CA TYR A 150 -3.63 51.76 1.46
C TYR A 150 -4.22 52.61 2.57
N LYS A 151 -4.73 51.98 3.64
CA LYS A 151 -5.24 52.67 4.83
C LYS A 151 -4.20 53.64 5.39
N THR A 152 -2.95 53.19 5.49
CA THR A 152 -1.84 54.03 5.97
C THR A 152 -1.60 55.23 5.06
N ILE A 153 -1.58 55.02 3.73
CA ILE A 153 -1.39 56.10 2.75
C ILE A 153 -2.53 57.11 2.81
N THR A 154 -3.79 56.67 2.82
CA THR A 154 -4.95 57.56 2.87
C THR A 154 -5.01 58.33 4.18
N THR A 155 -4.72 57.68 5.31
CA THR A 155 -4.65 58.36 6.63
C THR A 155 -3.60 59.48 6.61
N LYS A 156 -2.42 59.22 6.03
CA LYS A 156 -1.36 60.23 5.88
C LYS A 156 -1.75 61.36 4.92
N LYS A 157 -2.53 61.09 3.87
CA LYS A 157 -3.04 62.13 2.96
C LYS A 157 -4.08 63.02 3.64
N PHE A 158 -4.97 62.43 4.43
CA PHE A 158 -5.97 63.16 5.22
C PHE A 158 -5.31 64.06 6.28
N GLU A 159 -4.34 63.53 7.05
CA GLU A 159 -3.56 64.30 8.04
C GLU A 159 -2.89 65.54 7.42
N ASN A 160 -2.45 65.45 6.16
CA ASN A 160 -1.80 66.54 5.44
C ASN A 160 -2.77 67.45 4.67
N GLY A 161 -4.09 67.30 4.85
CA GLY A 161 -5.13 68.14 4.22
C GLY A 161 -5.37 67.89 2.73
N ASN A 162 -4.76 66.85 2.15
CA ASN A 162 -4.81 66.54 0.72
C ASN A 162 -5.80 65.40 0.39
N GLY A 163 -6.72 65.05 1.31
CA GLY A 163 -7.69 63.97 1.13
C GLY A 163 -9.00 64.20 1.90
N SER A 164 -10.09 63.58 1.42
CA SER A 164 -11.41 63.58 2.06
C SER A 164 -11.46 62.63 3.26
N MET A 165 -12.30 62.89 4.26
CA MET A 165 -12.54 61.96 5.39
C MET A 165 -13.35 60.72 4.98
N VAL A 166 -14.01 60.79 3.82
CA VAL A 166 -14.94 59.75 3.33
C VAL A 166 -14.26 58.74 2.40
N ASP A 167 -13.05 59.07 1.91
CA ASP A 167 -12.20 58.23 1.05
C ASP A 167 -11.09 57.54 1.88
#